data_AF-A0A1L4CYT1-F1
#
_entry.id   AF-A0A1L4CYT1-F1
#
_cell.length_a   1.000
_cell.length_b   1.000
_cell.length_c   1.000
_cell.angle_alpha   90.00
_cell.angle_beta   90.00
_cell.angle_gamma   90.00
#
_symmetry.space_group_name_H-M   'P 1'
#
loop_
_entity.id
_entity.type
_entity.pdbx_description
1 polymer ?
#
loop_
_entity_poly.entity_id
_entity_poly.type
_entity_poly.pdbx_seq_one_letter_code
_entity_poly.pdbx_strand_id
1 'polypeptide(L)'
;MKKIKILMSCMIFFILNSIFINSYSQEYTYVFCSDNRDNWKWLLDANGNYIIIKGKWERFHVEGIFFTYFIPDDPLNKIFYLSRKCVNDFGIHYETPYPANNITSRWSLFALNNNHFYQGKIAIDYKIGRSTYTKLFRIHSDYYNNKYSIENFNKSFITLNSILNRIKINFLLKDGA
;
A
#
# COMPACT_ATOMS: atom_id res chain seq x y z
N MET A 1 42.00 42.03 16.85
CA MET A 1 41.00 41.28 17.66
C MET A 1 39.54 41.45 17.22
N LYS A 2 39.06 42.60 16.72
CA LYS A 2 37.65 42.78 16.29
C LYS A 2 37.22 41.88 15.11
N LYS A 3 38.11 41.59 14.15
CA LYS A 3 37.81 40.74 12.97
C LYS A 3 37.53 39.27 13.31
N ILE A 4 38.16 38.73 14.37
CA ILE A 4 37.95 37.34 14.83
C ILE A 4 36.57 37.18 15.49
N LYS A 5 36.08 38.20 16.22
CA LYS A 5 34.75 38.17 16.83
C LYS A 5 33.62 38.17 15.80
N ILE A 6 33.79 38.86 14.66
CA ILE A 6 32.81 38.88 13.56
C ILE A 6 32.76 37.52 12.86
N LEU A 7 33.91 36.91 12.57
CA LEU A 7 34.00 35.57 11.97
C LEU A 7 33.36 34.50 12.84
N MET A 8 33.58 34.55 14.16
CA MET A 8 32.99 33.60 15.12
C MET A 8 31.47 33.78 15.23
N SER A 9 30.97 35.01 15.12
CA SER A 9 29.53 35.33 15.13
C SER A 9 28.81 34.80 13.87
N CYS A 10 29.43 34.88 12.70
CA CYS A 10 28.86 34.32 11.46
C CYS A 10 28.82 32.78 11.47
N MET A 11 29.82 32.15 12.10
CA MET A 11 29.88 30.68 12.21
C MET A 11 28.75 30.13 13.08
N ILE A 12 28.43 30.82 14.19
CA ILE A 12 27.31 30.45 15.08
C ILE A 12 25.96 30.60 14.36
N PHE A 13 25.80 31.62 13.51
CA PHE A 13 24.57 31.82 12.74
C PHE A 13 24.34 30.72 11.69
N PHE A 14 25.41 30.18 11.09
CA PHE A 14 25.31 29.05 10.15
C PHE A 14 24.92 27.74 10.84
N ILE A 15 25.46 27.47 12.02
CA ILE A 15 25.20 26.24 12.79
C ILE A 15 23.75 26.22 13.34
N LEU A 16 23.19 27.39 13.66
CA LEU A 16 21.80 27.51 14.15
C LEU A 16 20.74 27.35 13.04
N ASN A 17 21.09 27.54 11.76
CA ASN A 17 20.18 27.34 10.62
C ASN A 17 20.20 25.90 10.06
N SER A 18 21.15 25.06 10.46
CA SER A 18 21.24 23.66 10.02
C SER A 18 20.33 22.69 10.78
N ILE A 19 19.52 23.17 11.73
CA ILE A 19 18.75 22.30 12.62
C ILE A 19 17.31 22.13 12.09
N PHE A 20 17.02 20.91 11.62
CA PHE A 20 15.70 20.32 11.38
C PHE A 20 14.91 20.68 10.10
N ILE A 21 15.48 20.42 8.92
CA ILE A 21 14.63 20.04 7.78
C ILE A 21 14.50 18.52 7.79
N ASN A 22 13.50 18.00 8.51
CA ASN A 22 13.08 16.61 8.33
C ASN A 22 12.41 16.51 6.95
N SER A 23 13.20 16.26 5.91
CA SER A 23 12.66 15.96 4.59
C SER A 23 12.03 14.56 4.64
N TYR A 24 10.74 14.50 4.96
CA TYR A 24 9.95 13.32 4.65
C TYR A 24 9.83 13.28 3.12
N SER A 25 10.68 12.48 2.49
CA SER A 25 10.58 12.24 1.04
C SER A 25 9.25 11.53 0.81
N GLN A 26 8.34 12.22 0.14
CA GLN A 26 7.07 11.65 -0.27
C GLN A 26 7.35 10.55 -1.31
N GLU A 27 6.93 9.33 -1.00
CA GLU A 27 7.17 8.18 -1.85
C GLU A 27 6.12 8.14 -2.98
N TYR A 28 6.42 7.37 -4.02
CA TYR A 28 5.50 7.13 -5.12
C TYR A 28 5.44 5.65 -5.47
N THR A 29 4.33 5.25 -6.09
CA THR A 29 4.13 3.90 -6.62
C THR A 29 3.44 3.98 -7.98
N TYR A 30 3.68 3.00 -8.83
CA TYR A 30 2.84 2.73 -10.00
C TYR A 30 1.61 1.93 -9.59
N VAL A 31 0.63 1.85 -10.49
CA VAL A 31 -0.62 1.12 -10.27
C VAL A 31 -0.86 0.10 -11.37
N PHE A 32 -1.17 -1.13 -10.98
CA PHE A 32 -1.73 -2.13 -11.88
C PHE A 32 -3.12 -2.56 -11.39
N CYS A 33 -3.95 -3.05 -12.30
CA CYS A 33 -5.27 -3.59 -12.01
C CYS A 33 -5.22 -5.10 -12.23
N SER A 34 -5.87 -5.88 -11.36
CA SER A 34 -5.95 -7.33 -11.56
C SER A 34 -7.37 -7.86 -11.53
N ASP A 35 -7.56 -8.97 -12.25
CA ASP A 35 -8.76 -9.79 -12.14
C ASP A 35 -8.64 -10.91 -11.10
N ASN A 36 -9.73 -11.66 -10.93
CA ASN A 36 -9.79 -12.81 -10.01
C ASN A 36 -9.01 -14.04 -10.50
N ARG A 37 -8.56 -14.04 -11.76
CA ARG A 37 -7.78 -15.11 -12.41
C ARG A 37 -6.30 -14.80 -12.45
N ASP A 38 -5.87 -13.76 -11.73
CA ASP A 38 -4.48 -13.32 -11.61
C ASP A 38 -3.90 -12.71 -12.89
N ASN A 39 -4.76 -12.39 -13.87
CA ASN A 39 -4.36 -11.53 -14.98
C ASN A 39 -4.25 -10.10 -14.47
N TRP A 40 -3.23 -9.38 -14.91
CA TRP A 40 -3.00 -8.01 -14.48
C TRP A 40 -2.57 -7.13 -15.65
N LYS A 41 -2.88 -5.84 -15.55
CA LYS A 41 -2.53 -4.82 -16.54
C LYS A 41 -2.11 -3.54 -15.83
N TRP A 42 -1.03 -2.93 -16.32
CA TRP A 42 -0.61 -1.62 -15.83
C TRP A 42 -1.64 -0.56 -16.18
N LEU A 43 -1.92 0.33 -15.23
CA LEU A 43 -2.85 1.43 -15.42
C LEU A 43 -2.13 2.61 -16.08
N LEU A 44 -2.67 3.09 -17.19
CA LEU A 44 -2.09 4.16 -18.00
C LEU A 44 -2.96 5.41 -18.01
N ASP A 45 -2.34 6.59 -18.12
CA ASP A 45 -3.04 7.84 -18.39
C ASP A 45 -3.49 7.94 -19.87
N ALA A 46 -4.15 9.03 -20.23
CA ALA A 46 -4.64 9.26 -21.60
C ALA A 46 -3.51 9.37 -22.65
N ASN A 47 -2.27 9.64 -22.22
CA ASN A 47 -1.09 9.75 -23.07
C ASN A 47 -0.28 8.45 -23.13
N GLY A 48 -0.75 7.39 -22.46
CA GLY A 48 -0.05 6.10 -22.40
C GLY A 48 1.06 6.02 -21.35
N ASN A 49 1.19 7.02 -20.45
CA ASN A 49 2.16 6.95 -19.36
C ASN A 49 1.61 6.15 -18.18
N TYR A 50 2.48 5.48 -17.43
CA TYR A 50 2.07 4.82 -16.19
C TYR A 50 1.49 5.81 -15.18
N ILE A 51 0.35 5.47 -14.60
CA ILE A 51 -0.23 6.23 -13.48
C ILE A 51 0.70 6.10 -12.27
N ILE A 52 1.12 7.24 -11.72
CA ILE A 52 1.95 7.34 -10.51
C ILE A 52 1.13 7.96 -9.40
N ILE A 53 1.23 7.38 -8.20
CA ILE A 53 0.49 7.82 -7.02
C ILE A 53 1.49 8.13 -5.90
N LYS A 54 1.32 9.31 -5.29
CA LYS A 54 2.09 9.74 -4.12
C LYS A 54 1.48 9.19 -2.83
N GLY A 55 2.33 8.95 -1.84
CA GLY A 55 1.94 8.43 -0.55
C GLY A 55 3.13 7.88 0.22
N LYS A 56 2.91 6.77 0.94
CA LYS A 56 3.94 6.07 1.70
C LYS A 56 3.76 4.56 1.70
N TRP A 57 4.87 3.84 1.59
CA TRP A 57 4.94 2.42 1.88
C TRP A 57 5.03 2.19 3.38
N GLU A 58 4.24 1.25 3.87
CA GLU A 58 4.23 0.82 5.26
C GLU A 58 4.42 -0.69 5.33
N ARG A 59 4.86 -1.15 6.50
CA ARG A 59 5.11 -2.57 6.76
C ARG A 59 4.36 -2.99 8.01
N PHE A 60 3.61 -4.06 7.89
CA PHE A 60 3.06 -4.75 9.04
C PHE A 60 4.04 -5.84 9.49
N HIS A 61 4.30 -5.94 10.79
CA HIS A 61 5.08 -7.02 11.39
C HIS A 61 4.61 -7.32 12.81
N VAL A 62 3.94 -8.46 13.00
CA VAL A 62 3.50 -8.97 14.32
C VAL A 62 3.52 -10.49 14.30
N GLU A 63 3.96 -11.13 15.39
CA GLU A 63 3.91 -12.61 15.56
C GLU A 63 4.53 -13.39 14.38
N GLY A 64 5.60 -12.84 13.79
CA GLY A 64 6.28 -13.47 12.65
C GLY A 64 5.50 -13.40 11.34
N ILE A 65 4.40 -12.65 11.26
CA ILE A 65 3.66 -12.32 10.03
C ILE A 65 4.15 -10.96 9.52
N PHE A 66 4.45 -10.88 8.22
CA PHE A 66 4.94 -9.68 7.56
C PHE A 66 4.23 -9.44 6.23
N PHE A 67 3.86 -8.19 5.95
CA PHE A 67 3.42 -7.77 4.62
C PHE A 67 3.61 -6.26 4.44
N THR A 68 3.61 -5.84 3.17
CA THR A 68 3.72 -4.43 2.78
C THR A 68 2.42 -3.92 2.22
N TYR A 69 2.16 -2.63 2.41
CA TYR A 69 0.99 -1.94 1.88
C TYR A 69 1.32 -0.48 1.61
N PHE A 70 0.52 0.17 0.77
CA PHE A 70 0.71 1.57 0.39
C PHE A 70 -0.48 2.41 0.85
N ILE A 71 -0.19 3.52 1.54
CA ILE A 71 -1.20 4.53 1.89
C ILE A 71 -1.02 5.72 0.94
N PRO A 72 -1.92 5.95 -0.02
CA PRO A 72 -1.84 7.11 -0.91
C PRO A 72 -2.20 8.41 -0.18
N ASP A 73 -1.79 9.55 -0.73
CA ASP A 73 -2.36 10.83 -0.31
C ASP A 73 -3.85 10.87 -0.64
N ASP A 74 -4.66 11.39 0.27
CA ASP A 74 -6.13 11.33 0.20
C ASP A 74 -6.63 9.90 -0.08
N PRO A 75 -6.42 8.97 0.87
CA PRO A 75 -6.49 7.54 0.59
C PRO A 75 -7.82 7.09 -0.01
N LEU A 76 -8.94 7.57 0.56
CA LEU A 76 -10.26 7.12 0.16
C LEU A 76 -10.58 7.53 -1.28
N ASN A 77 -10.44 8.82 -1.60
CA ASN A 77 -10.75 9.33 -2.93
C ASN A 77 -9.79 8.75 -3.97
N LYS A 78 -8.51 8.58 -3.62
CA LYS A 78 -7.52 8.03 -4.56
C LYS A 78 -7.80 6.58 -4.90
N ILE A 79 -8.04 5.73 -3.91
CA ILE A 79 -8.33 4.31 -4.16
C ILE A 79 -9.66 4.18 -4.91
N PHE A 80 -10.66 5.01 -4.60
CA PHE A 80 -11.92 5.05 -5.34
C PHE A 80 -11.71 5.41 -6.82
N TYR A 81 -10.97 6.49 -7.08
CA TYR A 81 -10.61 6.92 -8.44
C TYR A 81 -9.89 5.81 -9.21
N LEU A 82 -8.88 5.19 -8.60
CA LEU A 82 -8.10 4.11 -9.22
C LEU A 82 -8.96 2.89 -9.54
N SER A 83 -9.85 2.50 -8.62
CA SER A 83 -10.79 1.40 -8.83
C SER A 83 -11.73 1.69 -10.00
N ARG A 84 -12.30 2.90 -10.06
CA ARG A 84 -13.14 3.33 -11.19
C ARG A 84 -12.38 3.33 -12.50
N LYS A 85 -11.13 3.81 -12.50
CA LYS A 85 -10.30 3.82 -13.71
C LYS A 85 -9.96 2.41 -14.17
N CYS A 86 -9.64 1.48 -13.26
CA CYS A 86 -9.45 0.08 -13.60
C CYS A 86 -10.69 -0.54 -14.26
N VAL A 87 -11.88 -0.28 -13.72
CA VAL A 87 -13.14 -0.77 -14.29
C VAL A 87 -13.39 -0.17 -15.67
N ASN A 88 -13.15 1.13 -15.84
CA ASN A 88 -13.37 1.81 -17.12
C ASN A 88 -12.39 1.31 -18.21
N ASP A 89 -11.13 1.08 -17.86
CA ASP A 89 -10.09 0.73 -18.84
C ASP A 89 -10.07 -0.78 -19.16
N PHE A 90 -10.40 -1.65 -18.20
CA PHE A 90 -10.21 -3.10 -18.33
C PHE A 90 -11.47 -3.94 -18.03
N GLY A 91 -12.57 -3.32 -17.60
CA GLY A 91 -13.83 -3.97 -17.27
C GLY A 91 -13.98 -4.34 -15.79
N ILE A 92 -15.21 -4.71 -15.40
CA ILE A 92 -15.60 -4.90 -14.00
C ILE A 92 -14.75 -5.93 -13.24
N HIS A 93 -14.22 -6.94 -13.94
CA HIS A 93 -13.39 -7.96 -13.32
C HIS A 93 -12.05 -7.43 -12.83
N TYR A 94 -11.57 -6.28 -13.34
CA TYR A 94 -10.30 -5.66 -12.96
C TYR A 94 -10.45 -4.60 -11.87
N GLU A 95 -11.57 -4.56 -11.14
CA GLU A 95 -11.91 -3.45 -10.21
C GLU A 95 -10.89 -3.14 -9.11
N THR A 96 -9.94 -4.05 -8.86
CA THR A 96 -8.98 -3.93 -7.77
C THR A 96 -7.65 -3.35 -8.26
N PRO A 97 -7.32 -2.09 -7.88
CA PRO A 97 -6.00 -1.52 -8.12
C PRO A 97 -4.99 -1.99 -7.07
N TYR A 98 -3.74 -2.12 -7.48
CA TYR A 98 -2.61 -2.54 -6.65
C TYR A 98 -1.41 -1.61 -6.83
N PRO A 99 -0.74 -1.21 -5.74
CA PRO A 99 0.52 -0.49 -5.79
C PRO A 99 1.68 -1.43 -6.17
N ALA A 100 2.57 -0.97 -7.05
CA ALA A 100 3.84 -1.63 -7.36
C ALA A 100 4.93 -0.62 -7.73
N ASN A 101 6.17 -0.90 -7.33
CA ASN A 101 7.33 -0.10 -7.74
C ASN A 101 7.89 -0.55 -9.10
N ASN A 102 7.61 -1.79 -9.52
CA ASN A 102 8.06 -2.40 -10.77
C ASN A 102 7.30 -3.71 -11.07
N ILE A 103 7.59 -4.36 -12.20
CA ILE A 103 6.95 -5.62 -12.64
C ILE A 103 7.19 -6.82 -11.71
N THR A 104 8.27 -6.80 -10.93
CA THR A 104 8.61 -7.86 -9.96
C THR A 104 8.09 -7.57 -8.56
N SER A 105 7.33 -6.48 -8.38
CA SER A 105 6.80 -6.11 -7.08
C SER A 105 5.84 -7.18 -6.56
N ARG A 106 5.94 -7.48 -5.26
CA ARG A 106 5.02 -8.41 -4.61
C ARG A 106 3.64 -7.78 -4.49
N TRP A 107 2.62 -8.63 -4.51
CA TRP A 107 1.22 -8.24 -4.28
C TRP A 107 1.09 -7.53 -2.93
N SER A 108 0.75 -6.25 -2.97
CA SER A 108 0.55 -5.39 -1.80
C SER A 108 -0.80 -4.68 -1.94
N LEU A 109 -1.43 -4.32 -0.83
CA LEU A 109 -2.73 -3.63 -0.87
C LEU A 109 -2.56 -2.12 -0.76
N PHE A 110 -3.51 -1.38 -1.33
CA PHE A 110 -3.74 -0.02 -0.88
C PHE A 110 -4.44 -0.03 0.50
N ALA A 111 -4.21 1.00 1.30
CA ALA A 111 -4.83 1.13 2.62
C ALA A 111 -5.23 2.57 2.92
N LEU A 112 -6.26 2.76 3.76
CA LEU A 112 -6.62 4.07 4.31
C LEU A 112 -5.69 4.47 5.45
N ASN A 113 -5.27 3.47 6.23
CA ASN A 113 -4.40 3.56 7.38
C ASN A 113 -3.87 2.16 7.72
N ASN A 114 -3.14 2.02 8.83
CA ASN A 114 -2.60 0.75 9.30
C ASN A 114 -3.66 -0.30 9.73
N ASN A 115 -4.95 0.08 9.77
CA ASN A 115 -6.02 -0.82 10.19
C ASN A 115 -7.04 -1.13 9.09
N HIS A 116 -7.10 -0.36 8.00
CA HIS A 116 -8.13 -0.51 6.96
C HIS A 116 -7.49 -0.65 5.58
N PHE A 117 -7.61 -1.83 4.99
CA PHE A 117 -6.97 -2.21 3.74
C PHE A 117 -8.03 -2.37 2.66
N TYR A 118 -7.76 -1.87 1.45
CA TYR A 118 -8.62 -2.16 0.32
C TYR A 118 -8.54 -3.65 -0.01
N GLN A 119 -9.67 -4.26 -0.35
CA GLN A 119 -9.74 -5.67 -0.76
C GLN A 119 -8.76 -6.00 -1.88
N GLY A 120 -8.42 -7.28 -1.99
CA GLY A 120 -7.59 -7.80 -3.07
C GLY A 120 -6.71 -8.96 -2.65
N LYS A 121 -5.63 -9.17 -3.38
CA LYS A 121 -4.59 -10.15 -3.05
C LYS A 121 -3.39 -9.51 -2.37
N ILE A 122 -2.86 -10.18 -1.36
CA ILE A 122 -1.65 -9.75 -0.65
C ILE A 122 -0.66 -10.91 -0.49
N ALA A 123 0.63 -10.61 -0.66
CA ALA A 123 1.71 -11.53 -0.36
C ALA A 123 2.13 -11.36 1.10
N ILE A 124 2.04 -12.44 1.86
CA ILE A 124 2.34 -12.46 3.29
C ILE A 124 3.51 -13.37 3.53
N ASP A 125 4.53 -12.86 4.21
CA ASP A 125 5.59 -13.67 4.77
C ASP A 125 5.21 -14.11 6.18
N TYR A 126 5.53 -15.34 6.53
CA TYR A 126 5.32 -15.88 7.86
C TYR A 126 6.49 -16.77 8.28
N LYS A 127 6.77 -16.82 9.57
CA LYS A 127 7.84 -17.64 10.14
C LYS A 127 7.29 -18.93 10.75
N ILE A 128 7.94 -20.05 10.43
CA ILE A 128 7.79 -21.32 11.16
C ILE A 128 9.19 -21.76 11.58
N GLY A 129 9.46 -21.73 12.89
CA GLY A 129 10.80 -21.94 13.43
C GLY A 129 11.78 -20.86 12.94
N ARG A 130 12.86 -21.29 12.28
CA ARG A 130 13.88 -20.38 11.69
C ARG A 130 13.64 -20.06 10.21
N SER A 131 12.64 -20.66 9.59
CA SER A 131 12.36 -20.53 8.16
C SER A 131 11.27 -19.48 7.91
N THR A 132 11.42 -18.73 6.82
CA THR A 132 10.42 -17.77 6.33
C THR A 132 9.76 -18.34 5.08
N TYR A 133 8.43 -18.25 5.03
CA TYR A 133 7.62 -18.71 3.91
C TYR A 133 6.79 -17.55 3.38
N THR A 134 6.52 -17.55 2.09
CA THR A 134 5.64 -16.57 1.45
C THR A 134 4.37 -17.26 0.96
N LYS A 135 3.21 -16.68 1.25
CA LYS A 135 1.92 -17.15 0.71
C LYS A 135 1.06 -15.98 0.24
N LEU A 136 0.38 -16.18 -0.88
CA LEU A 136 -0.61 -15.24 -1.40
C LEU A 136 -1.97 -15.50 -0.75
N PHE A 137 -2.58 -14.45 -0.22
CA PHE A 137 -3.92 -14.49 0.37
C PHE A 137 -4.86 -13.60 -0.44
N ARG A 138 -6.04 -14.12 -0.76
CA ARG A 138 -7.15 -13.32 -1.31
C ARG A 138 -8.01 -12.84 -0.16
N ILE A 139 -8.19 -11.54 -0.04
CA ILE A 139 -8.92 -10.87 1.02
C ILE A 139 -9.98 -10.01 0.33
N HIS A 140 -11.15 -10.61 0.11
CA HIS A 140 -12.29 -9.90 -0.49
C HIS A 140 -13.29 -9.53 0.60
N SER A 141 -13.92 -8.37 0.41
CA SER A 141 -15.14 -8.03 1.12
C SER A 141 -16.31 -8.78 0.50
N ASP A 142 -17.30 -9.14 1.31
CA ASP A 142 -18.52 -9.82 0.85
C ASP A 142 -19.35 -8.94 -0.10
N TYR A 143 -19.02 -7.65 -0.22
CA TYR A 143 -19.69 -6.64 -1.06
C TYR A 143 -19.08 -6.48 -2.46
N TYR A 144 -18.39 -7.52 -2.96
CA TYR A 144 -17.60 -7.52 -4.19
C TYR A 144 -18.34 -7.09 -5.47
N ASN A 145 -19.68 -7.04 -5.50
CA ASN A 145 -20.47 -6.85 -6.75
C ASN A 145 -21.44 -5.65 -6.80
N ASN A 146 -21.43 -4.71 -5.84
CA ASN A 146 -22.46 -3.65 -5.80
C ASN A 146 -21.90 -2.21 -5.64
N LYS A 147 -21.06 -1.75 -6.58
CA LYS A 147 -20.21 -0.55 -6.42
C LYS A 147 -20.39 0.55 -7.47
N TYR A 148 -21.46 1.33 -7.35
CA TYR A 148 -21.56 2.63 -8.03
C TYR A 148 -21.66 3.85 -7.09
N SER A 149 -21.72 3.64 -5.77
CA SER A 149 -21.68 4.72 -4.78
C SER A 149 -20.45 4.64 -3.85
N ILE A 150 -19.99 5.79 -3.37
CA ILE A 150 -18.90 5.90 -2.37
C ILE A 150 -19.27 5.17 -1.07
N GLU A 151 -20.55 5.21 -0.66
CA GLU A 151 -21.02 4.49 0.54
C GLU A 151 -20.81 2.98 0.43
N ASN A 152 -21.09 2.39 -0.73
CA ASN A 152 -20.82 0.97 -0.96
C ASN A 152 -19.32 0.69 -1.13
N PHE A 153 -18.56 1.65 -1.66
CA PHE A 153 -17.11 1.52 -1.78
C PHE A 153 -16.42 1.37 -0.41
N ASN A 154 -16.88 2.08 0.62
CA ASN A 154 -16.37 1.96 1.99
C ASN A 154 -16.46 0.53 2.54
N LYS A 155 -17.43 -0.27 2.08
CA LYS A 155 -17.57 -1.68 2.48
C LYS A 155 -16.50 -2.59 1.87
N SER A 156 -15.73 -2.11 0.90
CA SER A 156 -14.62 -2.85 0.28
C SER A 156 -13.36 -2.86 1.15
N PHE A 157 -13.33 -2.10 2.23
CA PHE A 157 -12.20 -2.06 3.14
C PHE A 157 -12.32 -3.13 4.22
N ILE A 158 -11.19 -3.75 4.52
CA ILE A 158 -11.08 -4.90 5.39
C ILE A 158 -10.17 -4.51 6.55
N THR A 159 -10.58 -4.85 7.76
CA THR A 159 -9.81 -4.51 8.96
C THR A 159 -8.61 -5.42 9.13
N LEU A 160 -7.54 -4.92 9.77
CA LEU A 160 -6.36 -5.72 10.11
C LEU A 160 -6.74 -7.00 10.85
N ASN A 161 -7.65 -6.90 11.83
CA ASN A 161 -8.10 -8.06 12.60
C ASN A 161 -8.77 -9.13 11.71
N SER A 162 -9.56 -8.71 10.71
CA SER A 162 -10.15 -9.64 9.74
C SER A 162 -9.09 -10.33 8.89
N ILE A 163 -8.05 -9.60 8.48
CA ILE A 163 -6.89 -10.17 7.77
C ILE A 163 -6.19 -11.22 8.65
N LEU A 164 -5.83 -10.86 9.89
CA LEU A 164 -5.14 -11.75 10.82
C LEU A 164 -5.96 -13.01 11.15
N ASN A 165 -7.27 -12.87 11.34
CA ASN A 165 -8.16 -14.02 11.59
C ASN A 165 -8.18 -14.98 10.39
N ARG A 166 -8.27 -14.46 9.15
CA ARG A 166 -8.21 -15.28 7.93
C ARG A 166 -6.86 -16.00 7.80
N ILE A 167 -5.77 -15.34 8.17
CA ILE A 167 -4.43 -15.93 8.18
C ILE A 167 -4.34 -17.06 9.22
N LYS A 168 -4.77 -16.79 10.47
CA LYS A 168 -4.77 -17.77 11.57
C LYS A 168 -5.57 -19.02 11.20
N ILE A 169 -6.79 -18.87 10.68
CA ILE A 169 -7.63 -20.00 10.23
C ILE A 169 -6.91 -20.83 9.16
N ASN A 170 -6.26 -20.17 8.20
CA ASN A 170 -5.53 -20.86 7.12
C ASN A 170 -4.27 -21.59 7.58
N PHE A 171 -3.68 -21.22 8.72
CA PHE A 171 -2.54 -21.92 9.31
C PHE A 171 -2.97 -23.03 10.26
N LEU A 172 -3.94 -22.75 11.14
CA LEU A 172 -4.45 -23.74 12.11
C LEU A 172 -5.09 -24.97 11.45
N LEU A 173 -5.66 -24.83 10.25
CA LEU A 173 -6.23 -25.95 9.50
C LEU A 173 -5.18 -26.84 8.81
N LYS A 174 -3.88 -26.47 8.79
CA LYS A 174 -2.83 -27.25 8.15
C LYS A 174 -1.87 -27.93 9.12
N ASP A 175 -1.75 -27.46 10.35
CA ASP A 175 -0.88 -28.07 11.37
C ASP A 175 -1.59 -29.14 12.21
N GLY A 176 -2.89 -29.38 11.96
CA GLY A 176 -3.71 -30.41 12.61
C GLY A 176 -4.11 -31.59 11.71
N ALA A 177 -3.48 -31.75 10.54
CA ALA A 177 -3.75 -32.82 9.57
C ALA A 177 -2.48 -33.60 9.24
#